data_AF-A0A7S0P7D3-F1
#
_entry.id   AF-A0A7S0P7D3-F1
#
_cell.length_a   1.000
_cell.length_b   1.000
_cell.length_c   1.000
_cell.angle_alpha   90.00
_cell.angle_beta   90.00
_cell.angle_gamma   90.00
#
_symmetry.space_group_name_H-M   'P 1'
#
loop_
_entity.id
_entity.type
_entity.pdbx_description
1 polymer ?
#
loop_
_entity_poly.entity_id
_entity_poly.type
_entity_poly.pdbx_seq_one_letter_code
_entity_poly.pdbx_strand_id
1 'polypeptide(L)'
;RGGPAAPASGAAPADPTALPVVAPAATEGGKPAAAAPAGTAAGGAGDAAAGTRTKESRETGAVASDAYWYYLMSGGISYAFLIIAVQLLSRASELGTSFWVSYWADETLRFPLTTDATYFLNMYALIGCVGVLFITMRACFIAECRVRASYILHERLLRHVVRGPAAWFDDTPVGRILNRFAGDMEKVDEQLPPTISQLLGTLVSVVGSIIAIAITSNGILLIALVPLLFFYYRVQHWFRRSSTELQRVESVTRSPIFVAFDSTLDGLSSIRAYN
;
A
#
# COMPACT_ATOMS: atom_id res chain seq x y z
N ARG A 1 52.60 41.98 -28.21
CA ARG A 1 52.58 40.86 -27.23
C ARG A 1 51.66 41.28 -26.09
N GLY A 2 50.56 40.56 -25.88
CA GLY A 2 49.64 40.73 -24.73
C GLY A 2 48.41 41.61 -25.02
N GLY A 3 47.29 40.99 -25.40
CA GLY A 3 45.98 41.65 -25.49
C GLY A 3 45.28 41.74 -24.12
N PRO A 4 44.29 42.62 -23.95
CA PRO A 4 43.52 42.74 -22.71
C PRO A 4 42.38 41.71 -22.64
N ALA A 5 42.23 41.15 -21.44
CA ALA A 5 41.37 40.04 -21.08
C ALA A 5 39.86 40.38 -21.07
N ALA A 6 39.06 39.38 -21.44
CA ALA A 6 37.61 39.37 -21.36
C ALA A 6 37.10 39.29 -19.91
N PRO A 7 35.94 39.89 -19.57
CA PRO A 7 35.28 39.66 -18.30
C PRO A 7 34.51 38.33 -18.31
N ALA A 8 34.67 37.59 -17.21
CA ALA A 8 34.03 36.30 -16.96
C ALA A 8 32.50 36.41 -16.89
N SER A 9 31.79 35.50 -17.58
CA SER A 9 30.35 35.34 -17.46
C SER A 9 30.00 34.75 -16.09
N GLY A 10 29.12 35.42 -15.35
CA GLY A 10 28.55 34.93 -14.10
C GLY A 10 27.77 33.64 -14.33
N ALA A 11 28.15 32.59 -13.59
CA ALA A 11 27.36 31.38 -13.44
C ALA A 11 26.18 31.67 -12.49
N ALA A 12 24.96 31.37 -12.95
CA ALA A 12 23.78 31.30 -12.10
C ALA A 12 23.90 30.11 -11.12
N PRO A 13 23.36 30.21 -9.88
CA PRO A 13 23.47 29.15 -8.90
C PRO A 13 22.63 27.93 -9.30
N ALA A 14 23.24 26.75 -9.17
CA ALA A 14 22.60 25.45 -9.37
C ALA A 14 21.52 25.19 -8.30
N ASP A 15 20.35 24.75 -8.76
CA ASP A 15 19.23 24.29 -7.95
C ASP A 15 19.59 22.95 -7.25
N PRO A 16 19.62 22.87 -5.91
CA PRO A 16 20.03 21.66 -5.19
C PRO A 16 18.95 20.56 -5.15
N THR A 17 17.85 20.69 -5.91
CA THR A 17 16.72 19.73 -5.88
C THR A 17 16.57 18.84 -7.12
N ALA A 18 17.48 18.91 -8.09
CA ALA A 18 17.44 18.07 -9.28
C ALA A 18 18.21 16.75 -9.09
N LEU A 19 17.49 15.63 -8.98
CA LEU A 19 18.06 14.28 -9.07
C LEU A 19 18.15 13.82 -10.54
N PRO A 20 19.13 12.95 -10.89
CA PRO A 20 19.52 12.71 -12.27
C PRO A 20 18.52 11.81 -13.01
N VAL A 21 18.30 12.13 -14.29
CA VAL A 21 17.57 11.29 -15.24
C VAL A 21 18.42 10.05 -15.55
N VAL A 22 18.00 8.89 -15.07
CA VAL A 22 18.64 7.59 -15.37
C VAL A 22 18.13 7.10 -16.73
N ALA A 23 19.04 6.98 -17.70
CA ALA A 23 18.78 6.31 -18.99
C ALA A 23 18.70 4.78 -18.80
N PRO A 24 17.88 4.05 -19.59
CA PRO A 24 17.70 2.62 -19.41
C PRO A 24 18.91 1.83 -19.94
N ALA A 25 19.43 0.93 -19.11
CA ALA A 25 20.45 -0.03 -19.47
C ALA A 25 19.87 -1.15 -20.34
N ALA A 26 20.53 -1.42 -21.46
CA ALA A 26 20.28 -2.58 -22.31
C ALA A 26 20.91 -3.84 -21.69
N THR A 27 20.15 -4.93 -21.64
CA THR A 27 20.69 -6.29 -21.51
C THR A 27 19.88 -7.24 -22.39
N GLU A 28 20.57 -7.78 -23.40
CA GLU A 28 20.15 -8.90 -24.24
C GLU A 28 20.29 -10.24 -23.49
N GLY A 29 19.45 -11.23 -23.85
CA GLY A 29 19.65 -12.65 -23.53
C GLY A 29 18.36 -13.47 -23.43
N GLY A 30 17.93 -14.10 -24.54
CA GLY A 30 16.73 -14.96 -24.69
C GLY A 30 16.72 -16.24 -23.84
N LYS A 31 15.64 -17.06 -23.75
CA LYS A 31 14.73 -17.65 -24.76
C LYS A 31 13.70 -18.57 -24.00
N PRO A 32 12.70 -19.25 -24.64
CA PRO A 32 11.52 -18.79 -25.38
C PRO A 32 10.17 -19.05 -24.64
N ALA A 33 9.14 -18.39 -25.13
CA ALA A 33 7.73 -18.55 -24.76
C ALA A 33 7.13 -19.90 -25.19
N ALA A 34 6.29 -20.48 -24.32
CA ALA A 34 5.42 -21.60 -24.64
C ALA A 34 4.10 -21.08 -25.24
N ALA A 35 3.74 -21.64 -26.40
CA ALA A 35 2.55 -21.32 -27.18
C ALA A 35 1.26 -21.80 -26.51
N ALA A 36 0.21 -20.97 -26.56
CA ALA A 36 -1.18 -21.37 -26.37
C ALA A 36 -1.87 -21.46 -27.75
N PRO A 37 -2.81 -22.40 -27.97
CA PRO A 37 -3.27 -22.74 -29.31
C PRO A 37 -4.29 -21.72 -29.86
N ALA A 38 -4.20 -21.51 -31.16
CA ALA A 38 -5.15 -20.78 -31.97
C ALA A 38 -6.45 -21.60 -32.17
N GLY A 39 -7.59 -20.96 -31.92
CA GLY A 39 -8.92 -21.40 -32.35
C GLY A 39 -9.49 -20.38 -33.34
N THR A 40 -9.90 -20.88 -34.49
CA THR A 40 -10.17 -20.16 -35.74
C THR A 40 -11.54 -19.44 -35.76
N ALA A 41 -11.62 -18.44 -36.63
CA ALA A 41 -12.65 -17.43 -36.79
C ALA A 41 -14.03 -17.85 -37.33
N ALA A 42 -15.03 -17.05 -36.99
CA ALA A 42 -16.10 -16.52 -37.86
C ALA A 42 -16.60 -15.23 -37.17
N GLY A 43 -16.77 -14.04 -37.75
CA GLY A 43 -16.99 -13.60 -39.12
C GLY A 43 -18.11 -12.55 -39.04
N GLY A 44 -17.79 -11.27 -39.08
CA GLY A 44 -18.76 -10.17 -38.97
C GLY A 44 -18.10 -8.80 -39.16
N ALA A 45 -18.14 -8.32 -40.40
CA ALA A 45 -17.57 -7.05 -40.83
C ALA A 45 -18.35 -5.86 -40.25
N GLY A 46 -17.66 -5.01 -39.49
CA GLY A 46 -18.25 -3.78 -38.96
C GLY A 46 -17.44 -3.14 -37.83
N ASP A 47 -16.12 -2.97 -37.98
CA ASP A 47 -15.37 -2.11 -37.03
C ASP A 47 -14.09 -1.49 -37.64
N ALA A 48 -14.22 -0.90 -38.84
CA ALA A 48 -13.12 -0.20 -39.50
C ALA A 48 -12.88 1.23 -38.94
N ALA A 49 -13.46 1.60 -37.79
CA ALA A 49 -13.32 2.93 -37.18
C ALA A 49 -12.68 2.92 -35.76
N ALA A 50 -12.28 1.76 -35.23
CA ALA A 50 -11.69 1.65 -33.88
C ALA A 50 -10.14 1.52 -33.86
N GLY A 51 -9.46 1.88 -34.95
CA GLY A 51 -8.02 1.72 -35.10
C GLY A 51 -7.20 2.89 -34.56
N THR A 52 -6.99 2.96 -33.23
CA THR A 52 -5.80 3.51 -32.50
C THR A 52 -5.98 3.64 -30.98
N ARG A 53 -6.97 3.00 -30.34
CA ARG A 53 -6.97 2.99 -28.85
C ARG A 53 -5.90 2.04 -28.33
N THR A 54 -4.84 2.61 -27.76
CA THR A 54 -3.80 1.89 -27.02
C THR A 54 -4.45 0.94 -26.01
N LYS A 55 -4.40 -0.38 -26.31
CA LYS A 55 -4.77 -1.43 -25.37
C LYS A 55 -3.89 -1.26 -24.14
N GLU A 56 -4.50 -1.25 -22.96
CA GLU A 56 -3.78 -1.00 -21.71
C GLU A 56 -2.63 -2.00 -21.55
N SER A 57 -1.40 -1.47 -21.49
CA SER A 57 -0.24 -2.26 -21.11
C SER A 57 -0.42 -2.67 -19.65
N ARG A 58 -0.69 -3.95 -19.42
CA ARG A 58 -0.76 -4.52 -18.09
C ARG A 58 0.65 -4.91 -17.68
N GLU A 59 1.24 -4.13 -16.78
CA GLU A 59 2.45 -4.54 -16.06
C GLU A 59 2.14 -5.87 -15.32
N THR A 60 2.88 -6.92 -15.64
CA THR A 60 2.74 -8.25 -15.03
C THR A 60 3.91 -8.47 -14.08
N GLY A 61 3.68 -8.38 -12.77
CA GLY A 61 4.75 -8.56 -11.79
C GLY A 61 4.39 -8.04 -10.40
N ALA A 62 5.37 -8.09 -9.49
CA ALA A 62 5.29 -7.43 -8.19
C ALA A 62 5.34 -5.91 -8.38
N VAL A 63 4.58 -5.16 -7.57
CA VAL A 63 4.57 -3.69 -7.61
C VAL A 63 5.98 -3.18 -7.32
N ALA A 64 6.50 -2.29 -8.16
CA ALA A 64 7.81 -1.67 -7.97
C ALA A 64 7.86 -1.00 -6.59
N SER A 65 8.90 -1.28 -5.80
CA SER A 65 9.11 -0.69 -4.47
C SER A 65 9.13 0.84 -4.50
N ASP A 66 9.46 1.41 -5.65
CA ASP A 66 9.45 2.83 -5.93
C ASP A 66 8.05 3.47 -5.76
N ALA A 67 6.97 2.74 -6.08
CA ALA A 67 5.61 3.26 -5.92
C ALA A 67 5.23 3.46 -4.44
N TYR A 68 5.67 2.55 -3.56
CA TYR A 68 5.48 2.69 -2.11
C TYR A 68 6.30 3.84 -1.55
N TRP A 69 7.54 3.99 -2.02
CA TRP A 69 8.41 5.09 -1.61
C TRP A 69 7.85 6.45 -2.05
N TYR A 70 7.35 6.53 -3.29
CA TYR A 70 6.71 7.73 -3.82
C TYR A 70 5.47 8.14 -3.00
N TYR A 71 4.65 7.19 -2.58
CA TYR A 71 3.53 7.46 -1.67
C TYR A 71 4.02 7.98 -0.32
N LEU A 72 5.01 7.33 0.29
CA LEU A 72 5.57 7.71 1.58
C LEU A 72 6.18 9.13 1.54
N MET A 73 6.89 9.44 0.46
CA MET A 73 7.51 10.74 0.24
C MET A 73 6.47 11.83 -0.04
N SER A 74 5.34 11.48 -0.64
CA SER A 74 4.20 12.39 -0.84
C SER A 74 3.46 12.68 0.47
N GLY A 75 3.30 11.70 1.35
CA GLY A 75 2.73 11.90 2.70
C GLY A 75 3.65 12.71 3.64
N GLY A 76 4.96 12.70 3.37
CA GLY A 76 5.97 13.40 4.15
C GLY A 76 6.69 12.45 5.11
N ILE A 77 8.02 12.42 4.98
CA ILE A 77 8.89 11.50 5.74
C ILE A 77 8.76 11.73 7.26
N SER A 78 8.56 12.97 7.70
CA SER A 78 8.35 13.29 9.12
C SER A 78 7.12 12.60 9.71
N TYR A 79 6.00 12.55 8.97
CA TYR A 79 4.79 11.85 9.42
C TYR A 79 5.00 10.34 9.46
N ALA A 80 5.74 9.78 8.49
CA ALA A 80 6.08 8.37 8.50
C ALA A 80 6.87 7.96 9.75
N PHE A 81 7.91 8.72 10.11
CA PHE A 81 8.67 8.49 11.34
C PHE A 81 7.80 8.62 12.59
N LEU A 82 6.95 9.63 12.63
CA LEU A 82 6.08 9.89 13.78
C LEU A 82 5.03 8.80 13.97
N ILE A 83 4.42 8.32 12.87
CA ILE A 83 3.49 7.18 12.89
C ILE A 83 4.19 5.92 13.41
N ILE A 84 5.41 5.64 12.96
CA ILE A 84 6.20 4.48 13.44
C ILE A 84 6.53 4.64 14.93
N ALA A 85 6.96 5.82 15.37
CA ALA A 85 7.30 6.07 16.77
C ALA A 85 6.10 5.89 17.70
N VAL A 86 4.95 6.49 17.34
CA VAL A 86 3.72 6.33 18.13
C VAL A 86 3.20 4.89 18.05
N GLN A 87 3.33 4.23 16.91
CA GLN A 87 2.98 2.80 16.77
C GLN A 87 3.77 1.92 17.73
N LEU A 88 5.08 2.14 17.87
CA LEU A 88 5.93 1.41 18.82
C LEU A 88 5.48 1.70 20.25
N LEU A 89 5.19 2.95 20.56
CA LEU A 89 4.80 3.38 21.90
C LEU A 89 3.42 2.84 22.31
N SER A 90 2.44 2.81 21.39
CA SER A 90 1.15 2.14 21.61
C SER A 90 1.34 0.66 21.93
N ARG A 91 2.16 -0.04 21.16
CA ARG A 91 2.41 -1.48 21.36
C ARG A 91 3.17 -1.75 22.65
N ALA A 92 4.12 -0.90 23.00
CA ALA A 92 4.81 -0.97 24.29
C ALA A 92 3.84 -0.78 25.46
N SER A 93 2.88 0.15 25.36
CA SER A 93 1.85 0.35 26.39
C SER A 93 0.91 -0.85 26.52
N GLU A 94 0.48 -1.45 25.40
CA GLU A 94 -0.33 -2.68 25.40
C GLU A 94 0.37 -3.85 26.09
N LEU A 95 1.65 -4.08 25.76
CA LEU A 95 2.47 -5.10 26.40
C LEU A 95 2.73 -4.77 27.88
N GLY A 96 3.03 -3.50 28.18
CA GLY A 96 3.24 -3.03 29.55
C GLY A 96 2.00 -3.24 30.43
N THR A 97 0.80 -3.04 29.88
CA THR A 97 -0.46 -3.34 30.57
C THR A 97 -0.56 -4.82 30.89
N SER A 98 -0.22 -5.69 29.94
CA SER A 98 -0.25 -7.15 30.13
C SER A 98 0.79 -7.61 31.17
N PHE A 99 2.00 -7.05 31.13
CA PHE A 99 3.03 -7.32 32.13
C PHE A 99 2.64 -6.82 33.52
N TRP A 100 2.02 -5.65 33.61
CA TRP A 100 1.54 -5.09 34.87
C TRP A 100 0.49 -6.00 35.53
N VAL A 101 -0.47 -6.50 34.75
CA VAL A 101 -1.48 -7.45 35.27
C VAL A 101 -0.84 -8.77 35.70
N SER A 102 0.15 -9.28 34.95
CA SER A 102 0.90 -10.48 35.34
C SER A 102 1.63 -10.27 36.67
N TYR A 103 2.30 -9.12 36.83
CA TYR A 103 3.00 -8.77 38.06
C TYR A 103 2.04 -8.61 39.24
N TRP A 104 0.90 -7.95 39.03
CA TRP A 104 -0.14 -7.82 40.05
C TRP A 104 -0.68 -9.18 40.50
N ALA A 105 -0.88 -10.12 39.57
CA ALA A 105 -1.32 -11.48 39.88
C ALA A 105 -0.29 -12.22 40.75
N ASP A 106 1.00 -12.18 40.40
CA ASP A 106 2.06 -12.83 41.16
C ASP A 106 2.19 -12.27 42.58
N GLU A 107 2.09 -10.94 42.75
CA GLU A 107 2.21 -10.29 44.05
C GLU A 107 1.00 -10.62 44.95
N THR A 108 -0.20 -10.67 44.36
CA THR A 108 -1.43 -11.06 45.08
C THR A 108 -1.35 -12.50 45.58
N LEU A 109 -0.72 -13.40 44.81
CA LEU A 109 -0.50 -14.80 45.22
C LEU A 109 0.54 -14.93 46.34
N ARG A 110 1.59 -14.12 46.32
CA ARG A 110 2.66 -14.15 47.35
C ARG A 110 2.22 -13.49 48.66
N PHE A 111 1.48 -12.40 48.59
CA PHE A 111 1.12 -11.57 49.74
C PHE A 111 -0.37 -11.17 49.73
N PRO A 112 -1.30 -12.12 49.96
CA PRO A 112 -2.73 -11.88 49.80
C PRO A 112 -3.33 -10.86 50.79
N LEU A 113 -2.71 -10.67 51.97
CA LEU A 113 -3.23 -9.82 53.05
C LEU A 113 -2.65 -8.38 53.07
N THR A 114 -1.56 -8.13 52.34
CA THR A 114 -0.86 -6.82 52.34
C THR A 114 -0.88 -6.12 50.98
N THR A 115 -1.43 -6.75 49.95
CA THR A 115 -1.51 -6.20 48.60
C THR A 115 -2.59 -5.10 48.54
N ASP A 116 -2.20 -3.85 48.32
CA ASP A 116 -3.14 -2.74 48.12
C ASP A 116 -3.71 -2.78 46.69
N ALA A 117 -4.91 -3.35 46.55
CA ALA A 117 -5.62 -3.44 45.28
C ALA A 117 -5.85 -2.07 44.62
N THR A 118 -5.97 -1.00 45.40
CA THR A 118 -6.23 0.36 44.89
C THR A 118 -5.03 0.89 44.13
N TYR A 119 -3.82 0.65 44.63
CA TYR A 119 -2.57 1.04 43.97
C TYR A 119 -2.41 0.35 42.61
N PHE A 120 -2.58 -0.98 42.56
CA PHE A 120 -2.45 -1.74 41.31
C PHE A 120 -3.50 -1.36 40.27
N LEU A 121 -4.74 -1.11 40.70
CA LEU A 121 -5.82 -0.67 39.82
C LEU A 121 -5.58 0.73 39.26
N ASN A 122 -5.11 1.67 40.08
CA ASN A 122 -4.79 3.03 39.65
C ASN A 122 -3.66 3.04 38.61
N MET A 123 -2.60 2.24 38.82
CA MET A 123 -1.52 2.10 37.84
C MET A 123 -2.00 1.44 36.55
N TYR A 124 -2.83 0.40 36.64
CA TYR A 124 -3.45 -0.21 35.46
C TYR A 124 -4.27 0.81 34.65
N ALA A 125 -5.10 1.60 35.34
CA ALA A 125 -5.89 2.66 34.71
C ALA A 125 -5.00 3.73 34.06
N LEU A 126 -3.90 4.13 34.71
CA LEU A 126 -2.95 5.11 34.18
C LEU A 126 -2.28 4.61 32.88
N ILE A 127 -1.75 3.38 32.89
CA ILE A 127 -1.10 2.78 31.70
C ILE A 127 -2.14 2.64 30.57
N GLY A 128 -3.36 2.21 30.89
CA GLY A 128 -4.46 2.11 29.94
C GLY A 128 -4.81 3.46 29.29
N CYS A 129 -4.98 4.52 30.09
CA CYS A 129 -5.24 5.87 29.59
C CYS A 129 -4.13 6.38 28.67
N VAL A 130 -2.86 6.14 29.03
CA VAL A 130 -1.70 6.46 28.18
C VAL A 130 -1.72 5.64 26.88
N GLY A 131 -2.10 4.37 26.93
CA GLY A 131 -2.30 3.53 25.75
C GLY A 131 -3.36 4.10 24.79
N VAL A 132 -4.53 4.47 25.32
CA VAL A 132 -5.62 5.09 24.55
C VAL A 132 -5.18 6.40 23.91
N LEU A 133 -4.41 7.22 24.64
CA LEU A 133 -3.83 8.45 24.11
C LEU A 133 -2.95 8.15 22.88
N PHE A 134 -2.03 7.19 22.96
CA PHE A 134 -1.16 6.86 21.83
C PHE A 134 -1.92 6.28 20.64
N ILE A 135 -2.93 5.42 20.88
CA ILE A 135 -3.78 4.89 19.81
C ILE A 135 -4.52 6.03 19.10
N THR A 136 -5.04 7.00 19.85
CA THR A 136 -5.74 8.17 19.31
C THR A 136 -4.78 9.06 18.51
N MET A 137 -3.60 9.36 19.07
CA MET A 137 -2.55 10.13 18.37
C MET A 137 -2.16 9.46 17.05
N ARG A 138 -1.97 8.13 17.05
CA ARG A 138 -1.68 7.36 15.83
C ARG A 138 -2.77 7.55 14.78
N ALA A 139 -4.04 7.46 15.17
CA ALA A 139 -5.17 7.63 14.26
C ALA A 139 -5.18 9.04 13.63
N CYS A 140 -4.92 10.08 14.44
CA CYS A 140 -4.80 11.45 13.95
C CYS A 140 -3.65 11.60 12.94
N PHE A 141 -2.45 11.11 13.24
CA PHE A 141 -1.30 11.24 12.32
C PHE A 141 -1.49 10.50 11.00
N ILE A 142 -2.14 9.33 11.03
CA ILE A 142 -2.48 8.60 9.81
C ILE A 142 -3.52 9.38 8.99
N ALA A 143 -4.54 9.96 9.64
CA ALA A 143 -5.55 10.76 8.96
C ALA A 143 -4.93 11.99 8.27
N GLU A 144 -4.06 12.73 8.97
CA GLU A 144 -3.34 13.87 8.42
C GLU A 144 -2.42 13.45 7.25
N CYS A 145 -1.66 12.37 7.41
CA CYS A 145 -0.80 11.84 6.35
C CYS A 145 -1.61 11.43 5.11
N ARG A 146 -2.78 10.80 5.30
CA ARG A 146 -3.68 10.40 4.22
C ARG A 146 -4.19 11.62 3.45
N VAL A 147 -4.72 12.63 4.14
CA VAL A 147 -5.25 13.85 3.50
C VAL A 147 -4.14 14.58 2.74
N ARG A 148 -2.95 14.71 3.33
CA ARG A 148 -1.81 15.35 2.69
C ARG A 148 -1.32 14.58 1.46
N ALA A 149 -1.20 13.26 1.55
CA ALA A 149 -0.80 12.41 0.43
C ALA A 149 -1.82 12.50 -0.71
N SER A 150 -3.11 12.43 -0.39
CA SER A 150 -4.22 12.58 -1.35
C SER A 150 -4.12 13.92 -2.09
N TYR A 151 -4.00 15.02 -1.35
CA TYR A 151 -3.89 16.35 -1.94
C TYR A 151 -2.71 16.47 -2.91
N ILE A 152 -1.52 16.04 -2.49
CA ILE A 152 -0.30 16.14 -3.31
C ILE A 152 -0.39 15.25 -4.56
N LEU A 153 -0.92 14.03 -4.43
CA LEU A 153 -1.06 13.11 -5.56
C LEU A 153 -2.10 13.63 -6.56
N HIS A 154 -3.24 14.11 -6.08
CA HIS A 154 -4.27 14.70 -6.92
C HIS A 154 -3.79 15.95 -7.64
N GLU A 155 -3.13 16.88 -6.93
CA GLU A 155 -2.61 18.11 -7.51
C GLU A 155 -1.54 17.83 -8.57
N ARG A 156 -0.62 16.89 -8.29
CA ARG A 156 0.39 16.47 -9.27
C ARG A 156 -0.25 15.82 -10.48
N LEU A 157 -1.22 14.93 -10.30
CA LEU A 157 -1.93 14.29 -11.41
C LEU A 157 -2.63 15.35 -12.28
N LEU A 158 -3.36 16.27 -11.66
CA LEU A 158 -4.03 17.37 -12.34
C LEU A 158 -3.06 18.24 -13.13
N ARG A 159 -1.93 18.61 -12.53
CA ARG A 159 -0.91 19.45 -13.17
C ARG A 159 -0.28 18.77 -14.38
N HIS A 160 -0.05 17.45 -14.34
CA HIS A 160 0.47 16.70 -15.48
C HIS A 160 -0.56 16.58 -16.60
N VAL A 161 -1.82 16.29 -16.25
CA VAL A 161 -2.90 16.17 -17.24
C VAL A 161 -3.11 17.50 -17.96
N VAL A 162 -3.28 18.61 -17.24
CA VAL A 162 -3.54 19.94 -17.85
C VAL A 162 -2.38 20.43 -18.74
N ARG A 163 -1.14 19.99 -18.46
CA ARG A 163 0.05 20.34 -19.26
C ARG A 163 0.37 19.33 -20.36
N GLY A 164 -0.44 18.29 -20.52
CA GLY A 164 -0.26 17.30 -21.57
C GLY A 164 -0.40 17.90 -22.97
N PRO A 165 0.34 17.40 -23.97
CA PRO A 165 0.18 17.83 -25.35
C PRO A 165 -1.22 17.43 -25.87
N ALA A 166 -1.80 18.24 -26.77
CA ALA A 166 -3.13 17.96 -27.35
C ALA A 166 -3.23 16.54 -27.95
N ALA A 167 -2.18 16.09 -28.65
CA ALA A 167 -2.10 14.74 -29.21
C ALA A 167 -2.29 13.61 -28.18
N TRP A 168 -1.88 13.82 -26.92
CA TRP A 168 -2.09 12.83 -25.87
C TRP A 168 -3.57 12.65 -25.52
N PHE A 169 -4.36 13.71 -25.63
CA PHE A 169 -5.81 13.66 -25.39
C PHE A 169 -6.57 13.01 -26.54
N ASP A 170 -6.05 13.06 -27.76
CA ASP A 170 -6.62 12.35 -28.91
C ASP A 170 -6.40 10.83 -28.78
N ASP A 171 -5.24 10.41 -28.27
CA ASP A 171 -4.90 9.00 -28.05
C ASP A 171 -5.49 8.42 -26.76
N THR A 172 -5.79 9.27 -25.76
CA THR A 172 -6.24 8.85 -24.42
C THR A 172 -7.73 9.10 -24.24
N PRO A 173 -8.57 8.06 -24.12
CA PRO A 173 -10.00 8.25 -23.95
C PRO A 173 -10.30 8.96 -22.62
N VAL A 174 -11.21 9.94 -22.65
CA VAL A 174 -11.62 10.73 -21.48
C VAL A 174 -12.04 9.84 -20.29
N GLY A 175 -12.69 8.71 -20.56
CA GLY A 175 -13.07 7.73 -19.52
C GLY A 175 -11.88 7.16 -18.74
N ARG A 176 -10.70 7.01 -19.35
CA ARG A 176 -9.48 6.55 -18.66
C ARG A 176 -8.96 7.62 -17.71
N ILE A 177 -8.98 8.88 -18.12
CA ILE A 177 -8.59 10.02 -17.27
C ILE A 177 -9.52 10.08 -16.07
N LEU A 178 -10.83 9.98 -16.30
CA LEU A 178 -11.82 9.98 -15.22
C LEU A 178 -11.63 8.81 -14.25
N ASN A 179 -11.35 7.61 -14.75
CA ASN A 179 -11.09 6.45 -13.90
C ASN A 179 -9.82 6.61 -13.03
N ARG A 180 -8.80 7.34 -13.52
CA ARG A 180 -7.60 7.67 -12.73
C ARG A 180 -7.90 8.67 -11.61
N PHE A 181 -8.71 9.70 -11.88
CA PHE A 181 -9.10 10.70 -10.87
C PHE A 181 -10.11 10.19 -9.84
N ALA A 182 -10.98 9.26 -10.24
CA ALA A 182 -11.98 8.67 -9.35
C ALA A 182 -11.49 7.34 -8.77
N GLY A 183 -11.56 6.25 -9.55
CA GLY A 183 -11.37 4.90 -9.05
C GLY A 183 -9.96 4.58 -8.54
N ASP A 184 -8.91 5.14 -9.14
CA ASP A 184 -7.55 4.93 -8.64
C ASP A 184 -7.23 5.83 -7.44
N MET A 185 -7.72 7.07 -7.44
CA MET A 185 -7.59 7.98 -6.31
C MET A 185 -8.30 7.44 -5.06
N GLU A 186 -9.51 6.91 -5.23
CA GLU A 186 -10.28 6.24 -4.17
C GLU A 186 -9.48 5.10 -3.53
N LYS A 187 -8.83 4.23 -4.33
CA LYS A 187 -8.00 3.15 -3.77
C LYS A 187 -6.80 3.69 -3.00
N VAL A 188 -6.15 4.74 -3.52
CA VAL A 188 -5.00 5.37 -2.88
C VAL A 188 -5.38 6.05 -1.57
N ASP A 189 -6.61 6.58 -1.47
CA ASP A 189 -7.06 7.35 -0.32
C ASP A 189 -7.76 6.47 0.73
N GLU A 190 -8.54 5.48 0.31
CA GLU A 190 -9.36 4.68 1.22
C GLU A 190 -8.76 3.31 1.52
N GLN A 191 -8.10 2.66 0.56
CA GLN A 191 -7.65 1.27 0.73
C GLN A 191 -6.18 1.18 1.15
N LEU A 192 -5.32 2.02 0.58
CA LEU A 192 -3.88 1.95 0.77
C LEU A 192 -3.42 2.34 2.20
N PRO A 193 -3.84 3.48 2.80
CA PRO A 193 -3.43 3.85 4.14
C PRO A 193 -3.80 2.84 5.24
N PRO A 194 -5.05 2.32 5.32
CA PRO A 194 -5.38 1.33 6.34
C PRO A 194 -4.62 0.02 6.13
N THR A 195 -4.40 -0.41 4.87
CA THR A 195 -3.63 -1.62 4.57
C THR A 195 -2.18 -1.51 5.05
N ILE A 196 -1.52 -0.38 4.78
CA ILE A 196 -0.15 -0.13 5.25
C ILE A 196 -0.11 -0.04 6.78
N SER A 197 -1.06 0.66 7.39
CA SER A 197 -1.18 0.78 8.85
C SER A 197 -1.40 -0.58 9.51
N GLN A 198 -2.22 -1.45 8.92
CA GLN A 198 -2.46 -2.80 9.41
C GLN A 198 -1.23 -3.68 9.24
N LEU A 199 -0.51 -3.58 8.12
CA LEU A 199 0.75 -4.28 7.90
C LEU A 199 1.78 -3.89 8.97
N LEU A 200 2.02 -2.59 9.14
CA LEU A 200 2.97 -2.07 10.14
C LEU A 200 2.55 -2.46 11.55
N GLY A 201 1.27 -2.29 11.88
CA GLY A 201 0.71 -2.66 13.18
C GLY A 201 0.83 -4.16 13.48
N THR A 202 0.70 -5.01 12.46
CA THR A 202 0.87 -6.46 12.59
C THR A 202 2.34 -6.82 12.76
N LEU A 203 3.25 -6.22 11.99
CA LEU A 203 4.70 -6.44 12.11
C LEU A 203 5.19 -6.08 13.51
N VAL A 204 4.85 -4.88 14.00
CA VAL A 204 5.24 -4.46 15.35
C VAL A 204 4.59 -5.35 16.41
N SER A 205 3.34 -5.78 16.21
CA SER A 205 2.70 -6.71 17.14
C SER A 205 3.44 -8.05 17.22
N VAL A 206 3.78 -8.65 16.08
CA VAL A 206 4.48 -9.94 16.03
C VAL A 206 5.85 -9.83 16.70
N VAL A 207 6.62 -8.79 16.36
CA VAL A 207 7.92 -8.53 16.98
C VAL A 207 7.78 -8.31 18.49
N GLY A 208 6.81 -7.48 18.90
CA GLY A 208 6.52 -7.23 20.31
C GLY A 208 6.15 -8.49 21.09
N SER A 209 5.31 -9.37 20.51
CA SER A 209 4.96 -10.65 21.10
C SER A 209 6.16 -11.59 21.22
N ILE A 210 7.03 -11.65 20.21
CA ILE A 210 8.26 -12.46 20.27
C ILE A 210 9.18 -11.96 21.39
N ILE A 211 9.36 -10.64 21.52
CA ILE A 211 10.15 -10.03 22.60
C ILE A 211 9.54 -10.36 23.95
N ALA A 212 8.22 -10.21 24.10
CA ALA A 212 7.53 -10.52 25.35
C ALA A 212 7.70 -12.00 25.76
N ILE A 213 7.56 -12.93 24.81
CA ILE A 213 7.79 -14.37 25.04
C ILE A 213 9.25 -14.62 25.44
N ALA A 214 10.22 -13.97 24.78
CA ALA A 214 11.63 -14.12 25.10
C ALA A 214 11.94 -13.70 26.55
N ILE A 215 11.35 -12.58 27.00
CA ILE A 215 11.50 -12.08 28.37
C ILE A 215 10.84 -13.02 29.39
N THR A 216 9.58 -13.40 29.18
CA THR A 216 8.83 -14.22 30.17
C THR A 216 9.35 -15.65 30.28
N SER A 217 9.80 -16.26 29.18
CA SER A 217 10.19 -17.68 29.15
C SER A 217 11.69 -17.92 29.28
N ASN A 218 12.48 -16.90 29.62
CA ASN A 218 13.96 -16.96 29.60
C ASN A 218 14.51 -17.51 28.27
N GLY A 219 13.83 -17.22 27.15
CA GLY A 219 14.22 -17.66 25.81
C GLY A 219 13.98 -19.13 25.46
N ILE A 220 13.51 -19.98 26.38
CA ILE A 220 13.33 -21.42 26.11
C ILE A 220 12.28 -21.65 25.02
N LEU A 221 11.19 -20.86 25.03
CA LEU A 221 10.11 -20.98 24.04
C LEU A 221 10.50 -20.47 22.64
N LEU A 222 11.64 -19.78 22.48
CA LEU A 222 12.12 -19.38 21.15
C LEU A 222 12.51 -20.58 20.29
N ILE A 223 12.93 -21.70 20.91
CA ILE A 223 13.26 -22.93 20.18
C ILE A 223 12.02 -23.47 19.47
N ALA A 224 10.85 -23.43 20.13
CA ALA A 224 9.58 -23.84 19.55
C ALA A 224 9.07 -22.90 18.44
N LEU A 225 9.53 -21.64 18.42
CA LEU A 225 9.19 -20.67 17.39
C LEU A 225 9.82 -21.02 16.02
N VAL A 226 10.99 -21.65 16.00
CA VAL A 226 11.72 -22.02 14.77
C VAL A 226 10.90 -22.94 13.85
N PRO A 227 10.41 -24.12 14.29
CA PRO A 227 9.58 -24.97 13.45
C PRO A 227 8.24 -24.32 13.09
N LEU A 228 7.68 -23.49 13.96
CA LEU A 228 6.45 -22.75 13.70
C LEU A 228 6.63 -21.74 12.55
N LEU A 229 7.73 -20.98 12.57
CA LEU A 229 8.08 -20.02 11.50
C LEU A 229 8.32 -20.73 10.17
N PHE A 230 8.97 -21.90 10.19
CA PHE A 230 9.16 -22.71 8.98
C PHE A 230 7.82 -23.12 8.35
N PHE A 231 6.90 -23.65 9.16
CA PHE A 231 5.58 -24.04 8.69
C PHE A 231 4.78 -22.83 8.20
N TYR A 232 4.79 -21.74 8.97
CA TYR A 232 4.15 -20.49 8.60
C TYR A 232 4.65 -19.96 7.25
N TYR A 233 5.97 -19.94 7.03
CA TYR A 233 6.56 -19.53 5.76
C TYR A 233 6.06 -20.39 4.59
N ARG A 234 5.94 -21.70 4.80
CA ARG A 234 5.48 -22.63 3.76
C ARG A 234 4.02 -22.42 3.40
N VAL A 235 3.15 -22.27 4.40
CA VAL A 235 1.73 -21.93 4.20
C VAL A 235 1.60 -20.57 3.53
N GLN A 236 2.32 -19.56 4.01
CA GLN A 236 2.28 -18.21 3.48
C GLN A 236 2.71 -18.15 2.01
N HIS A 237 3.76 -18.88 1.63
CA HIS A 237 4.23 -18.96 0.25
C HIS A 237 3.18 -19.58 -0.68
N TRP A 238 2.52 -20.67 -0.24
CA TRP A 238 1.43 -21.29 -1.01
C TRP A 238 0.22 -20.36 -1.11
N PHE A 239 -0.23 -19.83 0.03
CA PHE A 239 -1.37 -18.95 0.12
C PHE A 239 -1.23 -17.71 -0.76
N ARG A 240 -0.07 -17.03 -0.77
CA ARG A 240 0.15 -15.85 -1.62
C ARG A 240 0.00 -16.16 -3.10
N ARG A 241 0.52 -17.30 -3.56
CA ARG A 241 0.38 -17.72 -4.97
C ARG A 241 -1.08 -17.99 -5.31
N SER A 242 -1.76 -18.80 -4.50
CA SER A 242 -3.17 -19.14 -4.71
C SER A 242 -4.09 -17.91 -4.64
N SER A 243 -3.90 -17.03 -3.65
CA SER A 243 -4.68 -15.81 -3.49
C SER A 243 -4.52 -14.86 -4.67
N THR A 244 -3.30 -14.71 -5.19
CA THR A 244 -3.06 -13.86 -6.38
C THR A 244 -3.76 -14.39 -7.61
N GLU A 245 -3.67 -15.70 -7.88
CA GLU A 245 -4.37 -16.30 -9.03
C GLU A 245 -5.90 -16.27 -8.86
N LEU A 246 -6.41 -16.48 -7.64
CA LEU A 246 -7.84 -16.38 -7.36
C LEU A 246 -8.36 -14.97 -7.63
N GLN A 247 -7.65 -13.93 -7.18
CA GLN A 247 -8.00 -12.54 -7.43
C GLN A 247 -7.93 -12.19 -8.92
N ARG A 248 -7.01 -12.80 -9.68
CA ARG A 248 -6.98 -12.68 -11.14
C ARG A 248 -8.19 -13.32 -11.79
N VAL A 249 -8.55 -14.54 -11.40
CA VAL A 249 -9.74 -15.23 -11.92
C VAL A 249 -10.99 -14.40 -11.62
N GLU A 250 -11.15 -13.94 -10.39
CA GLU A 250 -12.27 -13.07 -9.98
C GLU A 250 -12.34 -11.79 -10.82
N SER A 251 -11.20 -11.13 -11.07
CA SER A 251 -11.17 -9.92 -11.91
C SER A 251 -11.59 -10.19 -13.36
N VAL A 252 -11.24 -11.36 -13.92
CA VAL A 252 -11.55 -11.73 -15.31
C VAL A 252 -13.00 -12.19 -15.45
N THR A 253 -13.55 -12.91 -14.48
CA THR A 253 -14.94 -13.40 -14.54
C THR A 253 -15.96 -12.30 -14.28
N ARG A 254 -15.59 -11.26 -13.52
CA ARG A 254 -16.47 -10.14 -13.21
C ARG A 254 -16.75 -9.23 -14.41
N SER A 255 -15.77 -9.01 -15.29
CA SER A 255 -15.92 -8.05 -16.41
C SER A 255 -17.01 -8.44 -17.43
N PRO A 256 -17.10 -9.69 -17.92
CA PRO A 256 -18.15 -10.11 -18.86
C PRO A 256 -19.58 -9.95 -18.33
N ILE A 257 -19.78 -10.09 -17.02
CA ILE A 257 -21.10 -9.94 -16.39
C ILE A 257 -21.59 -8.49 -16.54
N PHE A 258 -20.72 -7.51 -16.30
CA PHE A 258 -21.07 -6.10 -16.48
C PHE A 258 -21.33 -5.77 -17.96
N VAL A 259 -20.54 -6.32 -18.88
CA VAL A 259 -20.76 -6.15 -20.33
C VAL A 259 -22.10 -6.75 -20.77
N ALA A 260 -22.42 -7.96 -20.30
CA ALA A 260 -23.69 -8.60 -20.61
C ALA A 260 -24.89 -7.81 -20.06
N PHE A 261 -24.76 -7.28 -18.84
CA PHE A 261 -25.79 -6.43 -18.23
C PHE A 261 -26.01 -5.14 -19.03
N ASP A 262 -24.94 -4.43 -19.41
CA ASP A 262 -25.02 -3.22 -20.24
C ASP A 262 -25.66 -3.51 -21.60
N SER A 263 -25.24 -4.58 -22.28
CA SER A 263 -25.82 -4.97 -23.57
C SER A 263 -27.30 -5.35 -23.48
N THR A 264 -27.74 -5.86 -22.32
CA THR A 264 -29.14 -6.19 -22.07
C THR A 264 -29.97 -4.92 -21.81
N LEU A 265 -29.41 -3.93 -21.12
CA LEU A 265 -30.06 -2.63 -20.91
C LEU A 265 -30.23 -1.87 -22.24
N ASP A 266 -29.18 -1.84 -23.07
CA ASP A 266 -29.22 -1.22 -24.39
C ASP A 266 -30.18 -1.94 -25.34
N GLY A 267 -30.19 -3.28 -25.30
CA GLY A 267 -31.06 -4.13 -26.12
C GLY A 267 -32.47 -4.35 -25.57
N LEU A 268 -32.85 -3.69 -24.48
CA LEU A 268 -34.06 -4.02 -23.71
C LEU A 268 -35.34 -3.89 -24.54
N SER A 269 -35.41 -2.91 -25.43
CA SER A 269 -36.55 -2.70 -26.33
C SER A 269 -36.70 -3.82 -27.35
N SER A 270 -35.59 -4.28 -27.94
CA SER A 270 -35.57 -5.43 -28.86
C SER A 270 -35.91 -6.73 -28.14
N ILE A 271 -35.35 -6.98 -26.96
CA ILE A 271 -35.65 -8.18 -26.17
C ILE A 271 -37.13 -8.24 -25.81
N ARG A 272 -37.74 -7.10 -25.43
CA ARG A 272 -39.18 -7.01 -25.13
C ARG A 272 -40.06 -7.13 -26.38
N ALA A 273 -39.56 -6.83 -27.57
CA ALA A 273 -40.33 -6.91 -28.81
C ALA A 273 -40.40 -8.33 -29.40
N TYR A 274 -39.44 -9.20 -29.06
CA TYR A 274 -39.37 -10.60 -29.52
C TYR A 274 -39.97 -11.62 -28.53
N ASN A 275 -40.54 -11.14 -27.42
CA ASN A 275 -41.17 -11.92 -26.36
C ASN A 275 -42.64 -11.49 -26.25
#